data_AF-A0A9N9IYM3-F1
#
_entry.id   AF-A0A9N9IYM3-F1
#
_cell.length_a   1.000
_cell.length_b   1.000
_cell.length_c   1.000
_cell.angle_alpha   90.00
_cell.angle_beta   90.00
_cell.angle_gamma   90.00
#
_symmetry.space_group_name_H-M   'P 1'
#
loop_
_entity.id
_entity.type
_entity.pdbx_description
1 polymer ?
#
loop_
_entity_poly.entity_id
_entity_poly.type
_entity_poly.pdbx_seq_one_letter_code
_entity_poly.pdbx_strand_id
1 'polypeptide(L)' 'MKDYAEKLKAIYSQEKFFYNFKYTDFKNIQKIGGVFTTVYRAKWKYGDGFLVLKSFNFIDKKAFDEIMNM' A
#
# COMPACT_ATOMS: atom_id res chain seq x y z
N MET A 1 2.56 13.10 -13.54
CA MET A 1 3.30 12.01 -12.85
C MET A 1 4.26 12.54 -11.79
N LYS A 2 5.16 13.51 -12.05
CA LYS A 2 6.07 14.06 -11.02
C LYS A 2 5.36 14.62 -9.77
N ASP A 3 4.23 15.31 -9.96
CA ASP A 3 3.47 15.98 -8.89
C ASP A 3 2.88 15.04 -7.80
N TYR A 4 2.32 13.88 -8.17
CA TYR A 4 1.67 12.97 -7.20
C TYR A 4 2.67 12.23 -6.30
N ALA A 5 3.84 11.89 -6.84
CA ALA A 5 4.91 11.26 -6.06
C ALA A 5 5.46 12.22 -4.98
N GLU A 6 5.56 13.51 -5.30
CA GLU A 6 5.97 14.55 -4.34
C GLU A 6 4.91 14.79 -3.27
N LYS A 7 3.61 14.83 -3.65
CA LYS A 7 2.50 14.93 -2.71
C LYS A 7 2.45 13.76 -1.72
N LEU A 8 2.63 12.52 -2.20
CA LEU A 8 2.73 11.36 -1.31
C LEU A 8 3.94 11.44 -0.39
N LYS A 9 5.12 11.84 -0.89
CA LYS A 9 6.31 12.03 -0.04
C LYS A 9 6.06 13.05 1.08
N ALA A 10 5.36 14.14 0.80
CA ALA A 10 5.00 15.14 1.80
C ALA A 10 4.01 14.59 2.85
N ILE A 11 3.11 13.69 2.45
CA ILE A 11 2.21 12.98 3.38
C ILE A 11 3.02 11.99 4.23
N TYR A 12 3.91 11.19 3.62
CA TYR A 12 4.77 10.25 4.34
C TYR A 12 5.70 10.94 5.35
N SER A 13 6.18 12.16 5.05
CA SER A 13 7.05 12.92 5.96
C SER A 13 6.29 13.56 7.12
N GLN A 14 4.96 13.62 7.05
CA GLN A 14 4.11 13.98 8.17
C GLN A 14 3.70 12.67 8.87
N GLU A 15 4.54 12.18 9.80
CA GLU A 15 4.48 10.89 10.52
C GLU A 15 3.13 10.47 11.17
N LYS A 16 2.06 11.24 10.96
CA LYS A 16 0.74 11.09 11.58
C LYS A 16 -0.19 10.09 10.91
N PHE A 17 0.13 9.53 9.73
CA PHE A 17 -0.87 8.77 8.95
C PHE A 17 -0.53 7.32 8.64
N PHE A 18 0.69 6.85 8.84
CA PHE A 18 1.06 5.48 8.46
C PHE A 18 2.00 4.85 9.47
N TYR A 19 1.53 3.81 10.15
CA TYR A 19 2.42 2.89 10.84
C TYR A 19 3.38 2.31 9.79
N ASN A 20 4.69 2.50 9.99
CA ASN A 20 5.72 1.97 9.10
C ASN A 20 5.77 0.44 9.18
N PHE A 21 4.82 -0.23 8.51
CA PHE A 21 4.83 -1.67 8.36
C PHE A 21 5.93 -2.05 7.38
N LYS A 22 6.89 -2.85 7.83
CA LYS A 22 7.91 -3.39 6.95
C LYS A 22 7.31 -4.54 6.15
N TYR A 23 7.76 -4.74 4.91
CA TYR A 23 7.36 -5.92 4.14
C TYR A 23 7.63 -7.24 4.89
N THR A 24 8.70 -7.28 5.70
CA THR A 24 9.05 -8.40 6.58
C THR A 24 8.07 -8.65 7.72
N ASP A 25 7.17 -7.71 8.00
CA ASP A 25 6.10 -7.89 9.00
C ASP A 25 4.95 -8.73 8.46
N PHE A 26 4.96 -9.08 7.18
CA PHE A 26 3.95 -9.88 6.53
C PHE A 26 4.49 -11.28 6.17
N LYS A 27 3.66 -12.29 6.38
CA LYS A 27 3.92 -13.69 6.06
C LYS A 27 2.80 -14.22 5.18
N ASN A 28 3.01 -15.39 4.56
CA ASN A 28 2.00 -16.04 3.73
C ASN A 28 1.48 -15.10 2.62
N ILE A 29 2.41 -14.39 1.97
CA ILE A 29 2.09 -13.42 0.91
C ILE A 29 1.79 -14.22 -0.36
N GLN A 30 0.55 -14.13 -0.85
CA GLN A 30 0.08 -14.82 -2.03
C GLN A 30 -0.59 -13.82 -2.98
N LYS A 31 -0.15 -13.74 -4.23
CA LYS A 31 -0.84 -12.94 -5.25
C LYS A 31 -2.23 -13.54 -5.48
N ILE A 32 -3.26 -12.73 -5.30
CA ILE A 32 -4.67 -13.14 -5.47
C ILE A 32 -5.35 -12.44 -6.66
N GLY A 33 -4.67 -11.48 -7.29
CA GLY A 33 -5.20 -10.84 -8.49
C GLY A 33 -4.43 -9.60 -8.89
N GLY A 34 -4.97 -8.91 -9.89
CA GLY A 34 -4.47 -7.60 -10.31
C GLY A 34 -4.20 -7.47 -11.80
N VAL A 35 -4.83 -6.48 -12.43
CA VAL A 35 -4.59 -6.09 -13.84
C VAL A 35 -3.71 -4.84 -13.91
N PHE A 36 -4.07 -3.77 -13.19
CA PHE A 36 -3.32 -2.50 -13.14
C PHE A 36 -2.56 -2.27 -11.83
N THR A 37 -2.91 -3.03 -10.79
CA THR A 37 -2.27 -3.05 -9.48
C THR A 37 -2.12 -4.51 -9.10
N THR A 38 -1.13 -4.86 -8.28
CA THR A 38 -1.01 -6.24 -7.81
C THR A 38 -1.62 -6.38 -6.43
N VAL A 39 -2.52 -7.33 -6.26
CA VAL A 39 -3.22 -7.58 -4.99
C VAL A 39 -2.72 -8.89 -4.40
N TYR A 40 -2.32 -8.84 -3.13
CA TYR A 40 -1.84 -9.98 -2.37
C TYR A 40 -2.71 -10.21 -1.14
N ARG A 41 -2.96 -11.47 -0.80
CA ARG A 41 -3.37 -11.87 0.55
C ARG A 41 -2.11 -12.03 1.39
N ALA A 42 -2.11 -11.54 2.63
CA ALA A 42 -1.01 -11.75 3.57
C ALA A 42 -1.52 -11.88 5.01
N LYS A 43 -0.71 -12.47 5.90
CA LYS A 43 -0.91 -12.37 7.35
C LYS A 43 0.08 -11.37 7.92
N TRP A 44 -0.39 -10.45 8.76
CA TRP A 44 0.48 -9.59 9.54
C TRP A 44 1.02 -10.35 10.77
N LYS A 45 2.27 -10.08 11.16
CA LYS A 45 2.98 -10.83 12.21
C LYS A 45 2.29 -10.90 13.57
N TYR A 46 1.42 -9.95 13.88
CA TYR A 46 0.67 -9.87 15.15
C TYR A 46 -0.84 -10.02 14.97
N GLY A 47 -1.32 -10.28 13.74
CA GLY A 47 -2.74 -10.42 13.45
C GLY A 47 -3.09 -11.86 13.11
N ASP A 48 -4.25 -12.30 13.60
CA ASP A 48 -4.73 -13.67 13.33
C ASP A 48 -5.40 -13.82 11.96
N GLY A 49 -5.86 -12.68 11.41
CA GLY A 49 -6.56 -12.60 10.13
C GLY A 49 -5.66 -12.47 8.90
N PHE A 50 -6.28 -12.70 7.74
CA PHE A 50 -5.69 -12.31 6.47
C PHE A 50 -6.02 -10.85 6.16
N LEU A 51 -5.02 -10.14 5.64
CA LEU A 51 -5.12 -8.79 5.13
C LEU A 51 -4.91 -8.81 3.62
N VAL A 52 -5.36 -7.74 2.97
CA VAL A 52 -5.11 -7.49 1.55
C VAL A 52 -4.01 -6.44 1.42
N LEU A 53 -2.90 -6.79 0.78
CA LEU A 53 -1.85 -5.85 0.39
C LEU A 53 -2.06 -5.48 -1.08
N LYS A 54 -2.32 -4.20 -1.35
CA LYS A 54 -2.43 -3.67 -2.70
C LYS A 54 -1.16 -2.90 -3.06
N SER A 55 -0.50 -3.32 -4.14
CA SER A 55 0.72 -2.71 -4.66
C SER A 55 0.39 -1.81 -5.85
N PHE A 56 0.82 -0.56 -5.76
CA PHE A 56 0.70 0.45 -6.80
C PHE A 56 2.07 0.63 -7.49
N ASN A 57 2.22 0.05 -8.69
CA ASN A 57 3.48 0.10 -9.45
C ASN A 57 3.76 1.49 -10.04
N PHE A 58 2.71 2.28 -10.26
CA PHE A 58 2.81 3.67 -10.69
C PHE A 58 1.86 4.51 -9.85
N ILE A 59 2.39 5.58 -9.29
CA ILE A 59 1.58 6.60 -8.61
C ILE A 59 1.13 7.57 -9.71
N ASP A 60 -0.07 7.33 -10.24
CA ASP A 60 -0.80 8.30 -11.05
C ASP A 60 -1.92 8.94 -10.23
N LYS A 61 -2.71 9.82 -10.86
CA LYS A 61 -3.84 10.47 -10.21
C LYS A 61 -4.82 9.46 -9.62
N LYS A 62 -5.11 8.38 -10.34
CA LYS A 62 -6.11 7.38 -9.93
C LYS A 62 -5.63 6.57 -8.72
N ALA A 63 -4.37 6.15 -8.72
CA ALA A 63 -3.75 5.49 -7.57
C ALA A 63 -3.69 6.41 -6.35
N PHE A 64 -3.36 7.70 -6.55
CA PHE A 64 -3.34 8.69 -5.48
C PHE A 64 -4.74 8.93 -4.88
N ASP A 65 -5.74 9.15 -5.73
CA ASP A 65 -7.13 9.34 -5.30
C ASP A 65 -7.66 8.10 -4.57
N GLU A 66 -7.26 6.90 -4.98
CA GLU A 66 -7.62 5.68 -4.28
C GLU A 66 -6.99 5.61 -2.88
N ILE A 67 -5.69 5.88 -2.75
CA ILE A 67 -4.97 5.87 -1.46
C ILE A 67 -5.57 6.90 -0.48
N MET A 68 -5.96 8.08 -0.97
CA MET A 68 -6.50 9.16 -0.13
C MET A 68 -7.95 8.94 0.31
N ASN A 69 -8.69 8.04 -0.36
CA ASN A 69 -10.09 7.74 -0.05
C ASN A 69 -10.28 6.34 0.59
N MET A 70 -9.19 5.69 1.05
CA MET A 70 -9.24 4.42 1.82
C MET A 70 -9.70 4.62 3.26
#